data_AF-A0A2E3Z4W9-F1
#
_entry.id   AF-A0A2E3Z4W9-F1
#
_cell.length_a   1.000
_cell.length_b   1.000
_cell.length_c   1.000
_cell.angle_alpha   90.00
_cell.angle_beta   90.00
_cell.angle_gamma   90.00
#
_symmetry.space_group_name_H-M   'P 1'
#
loop_
_entity.id
_entity.type
_entity.pdbx_description
1 polymer ?
#
loop_
_entity_poly.entity_id
_entity_poly.type
_entity_poly.pdbx_seq_one_letter_code
_entity_poly.pdbx_strand_id
1 'polypeptide(L)'
;MASISVTVELPPQQSDEESFIQHAVDLLSQQIWCWGRDILRPEGNWLLEMGFQRLEPPTDDRKTSSVYCLEIPNNRRVVLRGYGVFYGDSKRGGVFLPRYEYVPKYTEHSTLDKPPWKSSDLPELKPPTQAQKTEYRTLVLDLIDWIQNYEQDIIDKLGVEYRHSSLEGWDNGKRTIIPVEDMAYEWEQIGMNHFDFIQSS
;
A
#
# COMPACT_ATOMS: atom_id res chain seq x y z
N MET A 1 52.05 24.25 -17.57
CA MET A 1 50.58 24.27 -17.69
C MET A 1 50.07 23.06 -16.92
N ALA A 2 49.55 23.28 -15.72
CA ALA A 2 48.99 22.21 -14.88
C ALA A 2 47.53 21.99 -15.30
N SER A 3 47.23 20.80 -15.81
CA SER A 3 45.86 20.39 -16.13
C SER A 3 45.20 19.89 -14.84
N ILE A 4 44.18 20.61 -14.37
CA ILE A 4 43.32 20.18 -13.28
C ILE A 4 42.31 19.21 -13.88
N SER A 5 42.47 17.92 -13.59
CA SER A 5 41.45 16.92 -13.85
C SER A 5 40.37 17.05 -12.78
N VAL A 6 39.25 17.68 -13.15
CA VAL A 6 38.03 17.64 -12.33
C VAL A 6 37.39 16.28 -12.55
N THR A 7 37.54 15.39 -11.58
CA THR A 7 36.75 14.16 -11.51
C THR A 7 35.32 14.57 -11.19
N VAL A 8 34.45 14.52 -12.19
CA VAL A 8 33.00 14.60 -11.97
C VAL A 8 32.60 13.25 -11.38
N GLU A 9 32.35 13.22 -10.07
CA GLU A 9 31.69 12.07 -9.44
C GLU A 9 30.27 11.98 -10.00
N LEU A 10 30.05 10.99 -10.87
CA LEU A 10 28.71 10.59 -11.28
C LEU A 10 27.97 10.09 -10.02
N PRO A 11 26.70 10.47 -9.80
CA PRO A 11 25.92 9.94 -8.70
C PRO A 11 25.90 8.39 -8.79
N PRO A 12 25.92 7.68 -7.66
CA PRO A 12 25.90 6.22 -7.67
C PRO A 12 24.68 5.72 -8.45
N GLN A 13 24.91 4.80 -9.40
CA GLN A 13 23.83 4.08 -10.08
C GLN A 13 23.07 3.27 -9.02
N GLN A 14 21.82 3.64 -8.80
CA GLN A 14 20.89 2.93 -7.93
C GLN A 14 20.70 1.50 -8.46
N SER A 15 20.70 0.51 -7.57
CA SER A 15 20.48 -0.89 -7.95
C SER A 15 19.05 -1.14 -8.44
N ASP A 16 18.85 -2.19 -9.26
CA ASP A 16 17.52 -2.54 -9.78
C ASP A 16 16.51 -2.81 -8.66
N GLU A 17 16.96 -3.41 -7.55
CA GLU A 17 16.15 -3.63 -6.33
C GLU A 17 15.73 -2.32 -5.66
N GLU A 18 16.67 -1.39 -5.45
CA GLU A 18 16.37 -0.08 -4.86
C GLU A 18 15.42 0.73 -5.75
N SER A 19 15.55 0.63 -7.08
CA SER A 19 14.65 1.26 -8.04
C SER A 19 13.24 0.66 -7.95
N PHE A 20 13.14 -0.67 -7.89
CA PHE A 20 11.87 -1.38 -7.71
C PHE A 20 11.17 -0.99 -6.41
N ILE A 21 11.89 -1.00 -5.29
CA ILE A 21 11.35 -0.61 -3.98
C ILE A 21 10.89 0.84 -4.00
N GLN A 22 11.68 1.76 -4.57
CA GLN A 22 11.30 3.17 -4.66
C GLN A 22 10.02 3.36 -5.48
N HIS A 23 9.90 2.69 -6.63
CA HIS A 23 8.69 2.71 -7.44
C HIS A 23 7.46 2.19 -6.67
N ALA A 24 7.63 1.09 -5.94
CA ALA A 24 6.56 0.50 -5.16
C ALA A 24 6.13 1.37 -3.96
N VAL A 25 7.09 2.07 -3.32
CA VAL A 25 6.83 3.08 -2.29
C VAL A 25 6.04 4.26 -2.86
N ASP A 26 6.40 4.73 -4.06
CA ASP A 26 5.72 5.84 -4.73
C ASP A 26 4.28 5.44 -5.09
N LEU A 27 4.08 4.25 -5.68
CA LEU A 27 2.77 3.72 -6.03
C LEU A 27 1.87 3.52 -4.81
N LEU A 28 2.37 2.88 -3.74
CA LEU A 28 1.60 2.69 -2.50
C LEU A 28 1.30 4.03 -1.81
N SER A 29 2.23 4.98 -1.85
CA SER A 29 2.01 6.30 -1.27
C SER A 29 0.94 7.10 -2.00
N GLN A 30 0.91 7.01 -3.33
CA GLN A 30 -0.14 7.57 -4.17
C GLN A 30 -1.47 6.85 -3.95
N GLN A 31 -1.48 5.53 -3.87
CA GLN A 31 -2.66 4.72 -3.58
C GLN A 31 -3.32 5.10 -2.24
N ILE A 32 -2.51 5.26 -1.19
CA ILE A 32 -3.00 5.70 0.14
C ILE A 32 -3.57 7.12 0.08
N TRP A 33 -2.98 8.01 -0.72
CA TRP A 33 -3.55 9.33 -0.97
C TRP A 33 -4.93 9.21 -1.63
N CYS A 34 -5.05 8.39 -2.68
CA CYS A 34 -6.30 8.16 -3.38
C CYS A 34 -7.40 7.62 -2.47
N TRP A 35 -7.12 6.63 -1.61
CA TRP A 35 -8.10 6.19 -0.59
C TRP A 35 -8.55 7.33 0.33
N GLY A 36 -7.63 8.24 0.68
CA GLY A 36 -7.96 9.45 1.42
C GLY A 36 -8.92 10.38 0.67
N ARG A 37 -8.79 10.48 -0.66
CA ARG A 37 -9.70 11.24 -1.52
C ARG A 37 -11.05 10.54 -1.67
N ASP A 38 -11.05 9.22 -1.80
CA ASP A 38 -12.25 8.38 -1.88
C ASP A 38 -13.11 8.50 -0.62
N ILE A 39 -12.49 8.70 0.55
CA ILE A 39 -13.18 9.01 1.82
C ILE A 39 -13.83 10.40 1.80
N LEU A 40 -13.16 11.38 1.19
CA LEU A 40 -13.54 12.80 1.16
C LEU A 40 -14.38 13.17 -0.06
N ARG A 41 -14.77 12.19 -0.87
CA ARG A 41 -15.53 12.38 -2.09
C ARG A 41 -16.86 13.12 -1.79
N PRO A 42 -17.21 14.18 -2.55
CA PRO A 42 -18.38 15.02 -2.27
C PRO A 42 -19.72 14.28 -2.27
N GLU A 43 -19.86 13.29 -3.14
CA GLU A 43 -21.10 12.52 -3.31
C GLU A 43 -21.32 11.48 -2.20
N GLY A 44 -20.28 11.21 -1.40
CA GLY A 44 -20.31 10.16 -0.38
C GLY A 44 -18.95 9.48 -0.24
N ASN A 45 -18.71 8.91 0.95
CA ASN A 45 -17.50 8.15 1.23
C ASN A 45 -17.53 6.82 0.47
N TRP A 46 -16.72 6.72 -0.57
CA TRP A 46 -16.71 5.57 -1.47
C TRP A 46 -16.32 4.27 -0.77
N LEU A 47 -15.40 4.31 0.21
CA LEU A 47 -15.04 3.12 0.99
C LEU A 47 -16.26 2.56 1.72
N LEU A 48 -17.11 3.41 2.29
CA LEU A 48 -18.34 2.95 2.94
C LEU A 48 -19.33 2.35 1.92
N GLU A 49 -19.43 2.93 0.73
CA GLU A 49 -20.26 2.38 -0.36
C GLU A 49 -19.76 0.99 -0.81
N MET A 50 -18.45 0.74 -0.77
CA MET A 50 -17.84 -0.57 -1.01
C MET A 50 -18.00 -1.56 0.16
N GLY A 51 -18.60 -1.15 1.28
CA GLY A 51 -18.84 -2.00 2.44
C GLY A 51 -17.76 -1.97 3.51
N PHE A 52 -16.82 -1.02 3.45
CA PHE A 52 -15.90 -0.82 4.57
C PHE A 52 -16.67 -0.37 5.81
N GLN A 53 -16.21 -0.85 6.97
CA GLN A 53 -16.57 -0.33 8.27
C GLN A 53 -15.55 0.74 8.68
N ARG A 54 -16.06 1.90 9.09
CA ARG A 54 -15.26 2.98 9.68
C ARG A 54 -15.24 2.84 11.20
N LEU A 55 -14.04 2.74 11.77
CA LEU A 55 -13.80 2.57 13.19
C LEU A 55 -13.13 3.84 13.74
N GLU A 56 -13.87 4.58 14.55
CA GLU A 56 -13.39 5.83 15.16
C GLU A 56 -12.35 5.58 16.25
N PRO A 57 -11.40 6.51 16.45
CA PRO A 57 -10.49 6.44 17.60
C PRO A 57 -11.26 6.50 18.93
N PRO A 58 -10.75 5.85 19.98
CA PRO A 58 -11.43 5.79 21.29
C PRO A 58 -11.44 7.15 22.01
N THR A 59 -10.62 8.11 21.56
CA THR A 59 -10.55 9.47 22.09
C THR A 59 -10.82 10.46 20.97
N ASP A 60 -11.52 11.55 21.26
CA ASP A 60 -11.77 12.68 20.34
C ASP A 60 -10.50 13.53 20.06
N ASP A 61 -9.33 12.92 20.18
CA ASP A 61 -8.07 13.51 19.75
C ASP A 61 -8.10 13.60 18.22
N ARG A 62 -8.41 14.80 17.73
CA ARG A 62 -8.49 15.15 16.30
C ARG A 62 -7.22 14.81 15.51
N LYS A 63 -6.12 14.44 16.16
CA LYS A 63 -4.88 14.00 15.51
C LYS A 63 -4.93 12.56 15.01
N THR A 64 -5.82 11.72 15.52
CA THR A 64 -5.88 10.30 15.17
C THR A 64 -7.00 10.03 14.17
N SER A 65 -6.67 9.70 12.93
CA SER A 65 -7.67 9.39 11.90
C SER A 65 -8.36 8.05 12.15
N SER A 66 -9.62 7.91 11.71
CA SER A 66 -10.40 6.67 11.74
C SER A 66 -9.77 5.54 10.91
N VAL A 67 -10.01 4.29 11.30
CA VAL A 67 -9.58 3.08 10.56
C VAL A 67 -10.70 2.62 9.63
N TYR A 68 -10.35 2.13 8.44
CA TYR A 68 -11.31 1.50 7.53
C TYR A 68 -11.00 0.01 7.40
N CYS A 69 -11.97 -0.84 7.68
CA CYS A 69 -11.86 -2.30 7.63
C CYS A 69 -12.89 -2.88 6.67
N LEU A 70 -12.47 -3.74 5.74
CA LEU A 70 -13.36 -4.48 4.84
C LEU A 70 -13.20 -5.98 5.10
N GLU A 71 -14.29 -6.65 5.43
CA GLU A 71 -14.35 -8.11 5.37
C GLU A 71 -14.60 -8.53 3.92
N ILE A 72 -13.79 -9.45 3.43
CA ILE A 72 -13.91 -10.04 2.09
C ILE A 72 -14.15 -11.56 2.21
N PRO A 73 -14.73 -12.21 1.17
CA PRO A 73 -15.07 -13.63 1.24
C PRO A 73 -13.90 -14.53 1.64
N ASN A 74 -14.24 -15.67 2.26
CA ASN A 74 -13.31 -16.66 2.82
C ASN A 74 -12.58 -16.24 4.10
N ASN A 75 -13.24 -15.45 4.95
CA ASN A 75 -12.69 -14.94 6.21
C ASN A 75 -11.35 -14.22 6.00
N ARG A 76 -11.33 -13.38 4.97
CA ARG A 76 -10.22 -12.51 4.63
C ARG A 76 -10.62 -11.08 4.95
N ARG A 77 -9.63 -10.21 5.17
CA ARG A 77 -9.90 -8.81 5.46
C ARG A 77 -8.79 -7.88 5.01
N VAL A 78 -9.18 -6.63 4.78
CA VAL A 78 -8.27 -5.53 4.47
C VAL A 78 -8.51 -4.40 5.47
N VAL A 79 -7.42 -3.88 6.04
CA VAL A 79 -7.46 -2.74 6.96
C VAL A 79 -6.55 -1.64 6.44
N LEU A 80 -7.14 -0.48 6.14
CA LEU A 80 -6.45 0.67 5.53
C LEU A 80 -6.02 1.69 6.58
N ARG A 81 -4.75 2.11 6.51
CA ARG A 81 -4.17 3.20 7.31
C ARG A 81 -3.27 4.09 6.46
N GLY A 82 -3.10 5.34 6.91
CA GLY A 82 -2.22 6.31 6.24
C GLY A 82 -0.73 5.93 6.22
N TYR A 83 -0.32 4.97 7.06
CA TYR A 83 1.05 4.47 7.15
C TYR A 83 1.24 3.05 6.57
N GLY A 84 0.18 2.43 6.04
CA GLY A 84 0.26 1.11 5.40
C GLY A 84 -1.07 0.35 5.42
N VAL A 85 -1.02 -0.88 4.92
CA VAL A 85 -2.19 -1.74 4.75
C VAL A 85 -1.97 -3.08 5.43
N PHE A 86 -2.97 -3.56 6.16
CA PHE A 86 -2.96 -4.93 6.69
C PHE A 86 -3.93 -5.79 5.88
N TYR A 87 -3.46 -6.98 5.49
CA TYR A 87 -4.26 -8.02 4.86
C TYR A 87 -4.22 -9.27 5.73
N GLY A 88 -5.39 -9.83 6.03
CA GLY A 88 -5.50 -11.04 6.84
C GLY A 88 -6.28 -12.14 6.12
N ASP A 89 -5.84 -13.38 6.30
CA ASP A 89 -6.56 -14.60 5.90
C ASP A 89 -6.56 -15.59 7.06
N SER A 90 -7.76 -16.02 7.48
CA SER A 90 -7.94 -16.95 8.61
C SER A 90 -7.09 -18.23 8.57
N LYS A 91 -6.68 -18.71 7.38
CA LYS A 91 -5.90 -19.92 7.19
C LYS A 91 -4.39 -19.66 7.15
N ARG A 92 -3.97 -18.44 6.81
CA ARG A 92 -2.59 -18.12 6.45
C ARG A 92 -1.91 -17.12 7.38
N GLY A 93 -2.68 -16.44 8.24
CA GLY A 93 -2.17 -15.35 9.07
C GLY A 93 -2.43 -14.00 8.42
N GLY A 94 -1.49 -13.07 8.55
CA GLY A 94 -1.63 -11.73 8.00
C GLY A 94 -0.31 -11.11 7.57
N VAL A 95 -0.40 -10.15 6.66
CA VAL A 95 0.71 -9.32 6.22
C VAL A 95 0.39 -7.85 6.41
N PHE A 96 1.39 -7.09 6.81
CA PHE A 96 1.34 -5.64 6.85
C PHE A 96 2.32 -5.07 5.82
N LEU A 97 1.80 -4.28 4.89
CA LEU A 97 2.56 -3.59 3.87
C LEU A 97 2.79 -2.12 4.30
N PRO A 98 3.99 -1.75 4.77
CA PRO A 98 4.30 -0.40 5.22
C PRO A 98 4.44 0.57 4.04
N ARG A 99 3.87 1.77 4.18
CA ARG A 99 3.88 2.79 3.12
C ARG A 99 5.26 3.21 2.63
N TYR A 100 6.19 3.43 3.55
CA TYR A 100 7.46 4.11 3.27
C TYR A 100 8.66 3.17 3.05
N GLU A 101 8.47 1.88 3.29
CA GLU A 101 9.52 0.87 3.13
C GLU A 101 9.15 -0.15 2.05
N TYR A 102 7.84 -0.36 1.79
CA TYR A 102 7.30 -1.37 0.88
C TYR A 102 7.79 -2.82 1.14
N VAL A 103 8.44 -3.09 2.27
CA VAL A 103 8.81 -4.46 2.68
C VAL A 103 7.68 -5.08 3.51
N PRO A 104 6.93 -6.06 2.99
CA PRO A 104 5.83 -6.66 3.73
C PRO A 104 6.33 -7.41 4.96
N LYS A 105 5.60 -7.28 6.07
CA LYS A 105 5.92 -7.93 7.34
C LYS A 105 4.81 -8.92 7.69
N TYR A 106 5.19 -10.09 8.20
CA TYR A 106 4.27 -11.21 8.44
C TYR A 106 3.86 -11.31 9.92
N THR A 107 2.67 -11.85 10.16
CA THR A 107 2.19 -12.27 11.47
C THR A 107 1.31 -13.52 11.32
N GLU A 108 1.26 -14.37 12.35
CA GLU A 108 0.34 -15.52 12.37
C GLU A 108 -1.10 -15.10 12.68
N HIS A 109 -1.31 -13.86 13.13
CA HIS A 109 -2.62 -13.32 13.43
C HIS A 109 -3.28 -12.78 12.16
N SER A 110 -4.34 -13.43 11.71
CA SER A 110 -5.16 -12.99 10.57
C SER A 110 -6.11 -11.84 10.89
N THR A 111 -6.23 -11.49 12.17
CA THR A 111 -7.05 -10.38 12.65
C THR A 111 -6.25 -9.54 13.63
N LEU A 112 -6.72 -8.31 13.85
CA LEU A 112 -6.12 -7.38 14.80
C LEU A 112 -7.02 -7.33 16.04
N ASP A 113 -6.43 -7.48 17.23
CA ASP A 113 -7.17 -7.44 18.51
C ASP A 113 -7.88 -6.11 18.73
N LYS A 114 -7.34 -5.04 18.15
CA LYS A 114 -7.90 -3.69 18.16
C LYS A 114 -7.65 -3.00 16.81
N PRO A 115 -8.46 -2.00 16.44
CA PRO A 115 -8.19 -1.19 15.27
C PRO A 115 -6.81 -0.52 15.37
N PRO A 116 -5.98 -0.56 14.31
CA PRO A 116 -4.62 -0.05 14.36
C PRO A 116 -4.59 1.47 14.19
N TRP A 117 -5.01 2.21 15.22
CA TRP A 117 -4.99 3.67 15.18
C TRP A 117 -3.56 4.23 15.12
N LYS A 118 -2.60 3.53 15.71
CA LYS A 118 -1.16 3.81 15.64
C LYS A 118 -0.42 2.57 15.13
N SER A 119 0.79 2.76 14.58
CA SER A 119 1.62 1.63 14.16
C SER A 119 1.94 0.68 15.33
N SER A 120 2.03 1.18 16.56
CA SER A 120 2.22 0.39 17.78
C SER A 120 1.01 -0.46 18.18
N ASP A 121 -0.14 -0.29 17.53
CA ASP A 121 -1.34 -1.10 17.76
C ASP A 121 -1.35 -2.38 16.90
N LEU A 122 -0.44 -2.48 15.93
CA LEU A 122 -0.23 -3.70 15.16
C LEU A 122 0.38 -4.81 16.05
N PRO A 123 0.09 -6.09 15.76
CA PRO A 123 0.72 -7.21 16.44
C PRO A 123 2.23 -7.23 16.15
N GLU A 124 2.92 -8.17 16.79
CA GLU A 124 4.31 -8.42 16.43
C GLU A 124 4.41 -8.86 14.96
N LEU A 125 5.20 -8.11 14.20
CA LEU A 125 5.41 -8.28 12.77
C LEU A 125 6.87 -8.70 12.54
N LYS A 126 7.07 -9.82 11.85
CA LYS A 126 8.39 -10.42 11.62
C LYS A 126 8.58 -10.78 10.14
N PRO A 127 9.82 -10.91 9.65
CA PRO A 127 10.07 -11.66 8.42
C PRO A 127 9.51 -13.09 8.53
N PRO A 128 8.99 -13.67 7.44
CA PRO A 128 8.46 -15.03 7.47
C PRO A 128 9.58 -16.05 7.65
N THR A 129 9.35 -17.09 8.45
CA THR A 129 10.25 -18.25 8.51
C THR A 129 10.21 -19.06 7.21
N GLN A 130 11.16 -19.98 7.01
CA GLN A 130 11.16 -20.87 5.83
C GLN A 130 9.85 -21.65 5.67
N ALA A 131 9.23 -22.09 6.77
CA ALA A 131 7.95 -22.81 6.73
C ALA A 131 6.77 -21.89 6.34
N GLN A 132 6.88 -20.59 6.57
CA GLN A 132 5.83 -19.60 6.31
C GLN A 132 5.96 -18.93 4.93
N LYS A 133 7.04 -19.16 4.17
CA LYS A 133 7.29 -18.46 2.91
C LYS A 133 6.18 -18.63 1.89
N THR A 134 5.58 -19.81 1.77
CA THR A 134 4.46 -20.04 0.84
C THR A 134 3.25 -19.19 1.21
N GLU A 135 2.83 -19.23 2.47
CA GLU A 135 1.66 -18.47 2.93
C GLU A 135 1.90 -16.96 2.89
N TYR A 136 3.09 -16.52 3.28
CA TYR A 136 3.53 -15.13 3.13
C TYR A 136 3.45 -14.66 1.68
N ARG A 137 3.98 -15.47 0.74
CA ARG A 137 3.95 -15.13 -0.68
C ARG A 137 2.52 -14.97 -1.17
N THR A 138 1.65 -15.90 -0.81
CA THR A 138 0.25 -15.82 -1.22
C THR A 138 -0.48 -14.63 -0.62
N LEU A 139 -0.26 -14.32 0.66
CA LEU A 139 -0.86 -13.14 1.31
C LEU A 139 -0.44 -11.82 0.66
N VAL A 140 0.83 -11.69 0.27
CA VAL A 140 1.34 -10.50 -0.41
C VAL A 140 0.72 -10.35 -1.80
N LEU A 141 0.67 -11.43 -2.58
CA LEU A 141 0.04 -11.40 -3.91
C LEU A 141 -1.46 -11.13 -3.81
N ASP A 142 -2.17 -11.79 -2.89
CA ASP A 142 -3.60 -11.56 -2.66
C ASP A 142 -3.90 -10.10 -2.26
N LEU A 143 -2.99 -9.44 -1.52
CA LEU A 143 -3.10 -8.01 -1.21
C LEU A 143 -2.85 -7.15 -2.45
N ILE A 144 -1.80 -7.42 -3.23
CA ILE A 144 -1.49 -6.66 -4.45
C ILE A 144 -2.66 -6.77 -5.45
N ASP A 145 -3.16 -7.98 -5.68
CA ASP A 145 -4.32 -8.24 -6.53
C ASP A 145 -5.56 -7.51 -6.01
N TRP A 146 -5.76 -7.45 -4.68
CA TRP A 146 -6.87 -6.69 -4.11
C TRP A 146 -6.75 -5.18 -4.40
N ILE A 147 -5.55 -4.61 -4.29
CA ILE A 147 -5.33 -3.18 -4.60
C ILE A 147 -5.53 -2.92 -6.11
N GLN A 148 -4.99 -3.77 -6.97
CA GLN A 148 -5.20 -3.68 -8.42
C GLN A 148 -6.69 -3.70 -8.77
N ASN A 149 -7.44 -4.67 -8.23
CA ASN A 149 -8.88 -4.78 -8.49
C ASN A 149 -9.66 -3.58 -7.94
N TYR A 150 -9.25 -3.02 -6.79
CA TYR A 150 -9.82 -1.79 -6.26
C TYR A 150 -9.67 -0.63 -7.26
N GLU A 151 -8.49 -0.48 -7.84
CA GLU A 151 -8.23 0.57 -8.83
C GLU A 151 -9.02 0.39 -10.11
N GLN A 152 -9.12 -0.83 -10.63
CA GLN A 152 -9.98 -1.12 -11.78
C GLN A 152 -11.44 -0.78 -11.49
N ASP A 153 -11.94 -1.15 -10.30
CA ASP A 153 -13.30 -0.85 -9.86
C ASP A 153 -13.58 0.66 -9.79
N ILE A 154 -12.59 1.46 -9.39
CA ILE A 154 -12.71 2.93 -9.38
C ILE A 154 -12.90 3.46 -10.80
N ILE A 155 -12.08 3.01 -11.74
CA ILE A 155 -12.19 3.45 -13.13
C ILE A 155 -13.53 3.03 -13.72
N ASP A 156 -13.95 1.79 -13.48
CA ASP A 156 -15.20 1.23 -14.03
C ASP A 156 -16.45 1.91 -13.45
N LYS A 157 -16.44 2.29 -12.17
CA LYS A 157 -17.63 2.80 -11.46
C LYS A 157 -17.69 4.32 -11.34
N LEU A 158 -16.53 4.97 -11.18
CA LEU A 158 -16.42 6.42 -10.96
C LEU A 158 -15.80 7.17 -12.14
N GLY A 159 -15.18 6.46 -13.09
CA GLY A 159 -14.54 7.04 -14.27
C GLY A 159 -13.09 7.44 -14.03
N VAL A 160 -12.31 7.49 -15.13
CA VAL A 160 -10.89 7.88 -15.09
C VAL A 160 -10.71 9.33 -14.67
N GLU A 161 -11.63 10.21 -15.04
CA GLU A 161 -11.62 11.64 -14.73
C GLU A 161 -11.75 11.89 -13.23
N TYR A 162 -12.53 11.06 -12.51
CA TYR A 162 -12.61 11.13 -11.06
C TYR A 162 -11.23 10.90 -10.43
N ARG A 163 -10.50 9.89 -10.92
CA ARG A 163 -9.18 9.57 -10.38
C ARG A 163 -8.12 10.62 -10.76
N HIS A 164 -8.19 11.20 -11.96
CA HIS A 164 -7.40 12.39 -12.32
C HIS A 164 -7.61 13.52 -11.32
N SER A 165 -8.87 13.88 -11.03
CA SER A 165 -9.18 14.94 -10.05
C SER A 165 -8.67 14.62 -8.64
N SER A 166 -8.59 13.34 -8.28
CA SER A 166 -8.06 12.90 -6.98
C SER A 166 -6.55 13.13 -6.86
N LEU A 167 -5.81 13.13 -7.97
CA LEU A 167 -4.36 13.33 -8.00
C LEU A 167 -3.92 14.78 -8.14
N GLU A 168 -4.82 15.73 -8.44
CA GLU A 168 -4.48 17.16 -8.56
C GLU A 168 -3.78 17.72 -7.30
N GLY A 169 -4.16 17.25 -6.10
CA GLY A 169 -3.52 17.64 -4.84
C GLY A 169 -2.33 16.76 -4.41
N TRP A 170 -2.07 15.67 -5.12
CA TRP A 170 -0.92 14.80 -4.88
C TRP A 170 0.35 15.37 -5.51
N ASP A 171 0.23 15.94 -6.72
CA ASP A 171 1.33 16.59 -7.40
C ASP A 171 1.83 17.80 -6.62
N ASN A 172 3.06 17.72 -6.13
CA ASN A 172 3.75 18.83 -5.47
C ASN A 172 5.06 19.20 -6.20
N GLY A 173 5.23 18.74 -7.44
CA GLY A 173 6.43 18.94 -8.26
C GLY A 173 7.67 18.18 -7.81
N LYS A 174 7.58 17.33 -6.77
CA LYS A 174 8.71 16.55 -6.24
C LYS A 174 8.48 15.05 -6.24
N ARG A 175 7.23 14.61 -6.30
CA ARG A 175 6.85 13.19 -6.25
C ARG A 175 6.84 12.62 -7.66
N THR A 176 7.27 11.37 -7.78
CA THR A 176 6.92 10.56 -8.95
C THR A 176 5.40 10.38 -8.97
N ILE A 177 4.79 10.67 -10.11
CA ILE A 177 3.36 10.47 -10.31
C ILE A 177 3.21 9.29 -11.25
N ILE A 178 2.54 8.26 -10.77
CA ILE A 178 2.12 7.16 -11.61
C ILE A 178 0.85 7.62 -12.34
N PRO A 179 0.80 7.62 -13.68
CA PRO A 179 -0.40 8.00 -14.42
C PRO A 179 -1.61 7.17 -14.00
N VAL A 180 -2.78 7.79 -13.98
CA VAL A 180 -4.03 7.14 -13.53
C VAL A 180 -4.31 5.87 -14.33
N GLU A 181 -4.10 5.96 -15.63
CA GLU A 181 -4.30 4.89 -16.61
C GLU A 181 -3.39 3.69 -16.34
N ASP A 182 -2.22 3.95 -15.76
CA ASP A 182 -1.19 2.94 -15.51
C ASP A 182 -1.28 2.35 -14.10
N MET A 183 -1.97 3.00 -13.15
CA MET A 183 -1.97 2.58 -11.72
C MET A 183 -2.31 1.09 -11.54
N ALA A 184 -3.37 0.59 -12.18
CA ALA A 184 -3.75 -0.82 -12.06
C ALA A 184 -2.70 -1.76 -12.70
N TYR A 185 -2.16 -1.37 -13.85
CA TYR A 185 -1.10 -2.11 -14.54
C TYR A 185 0.21 -2.12 -13.72
N GLU A 186 0.58 -1.01 -13.09
CA GLU A 186 1.76 -0.92 -12.25
C GLU A 186 1.64 -1.82 -11.02
N TRP A 187 0.44 -1.93 -10.42
CA TRP A 187 0.22 -2.92 -9.35
C TRP A 187 0.41 -4.36 -9.83
N GLU A 188 -0.05 -4.69 -11.04
CA GLU A 188 0.21 -5.99 -11.66
C GLU A 188 1.72 -6.24 -11.83
N GLN A 189 2.46 -5.26 -12.35
CA GLN A 189 3.92 -5.35 -12.51
C GLN A 189 4.62 -5.55 -11.16
N ILE A 190 4.18 -4.84 -10.13
CA ILE A 190 4.68 -5.02 -8.77
C ILE A 190 4.43 -6.46 -8.29
N GLY A 191 3.23 -7.02 -8.52
CA GLY A 191 2.91 -8.40 -8.16
C GLY A 191 3.78 -9.44 -8.87
N MET A 192 3.96 -9.28 -10.19
CA MET A 192 4.77 -10.18 -11.01
C MET A 192 6.23 -10.23 -10.58
N ASN A 193 6.79 -9.07 -10.22
CA ASN A 193 8.22 -8.93 -9.94
C ASN A 193 8.55 -8.93 -8.44
N HIS A 194 7.55 -8.93 -7.54
CA HIS A 194 7.73 -8.72 -6.10
C HIS A 194 8.84 -9.60 -5.51
N PHE A 195 8.81 -10.91 -5.78
CA PHE A 195 9.75 -11.84 -5.17
C PHE A 195 11.08 -12.02 -5.91
N ASP A 196 11.23 -11.37 -7.06
CA ASP A 196 12.52 -11.29 -7.75
C ASP A 196 13.40 -10.23 -7.09
N PHE A 197 12.78 -9.14 -6.60
CA PHE A 197 13.47 -8.03 -5.94
C PHE A 197 13.39 -8.09 -4.41
N ILE A 198 12.26 -8.52 -3.84
CA ILE A 198 12.07 -8.60 -2.39
C ILE A 198 12.16 -10.07 -1.96
N GLN A 199 13.39 -10.48 -1.62
CA GLN A 199 13.60 -11.77 -0.97
C GLN A 199 13.25 -11.64 0.50
N SER A 200 12.16 -12.29 0.91
CA SER A 200 11.89 -12.53 2.33
C SER A 200 13.09 -13.27 2.94
N SER A 201 13.90 -12.54 3.70
CA SER A 201 15.12 -13.01 4.34
C SER A 201 14.79 -14.12 5.33
#